data_AF-A0A182K931-F1
#
_entry.id   AF-A0A182K931-F1
#
_cell.length_a   1.000
_cell.length_b   1.000
_cell.length_c   1.000
_cell.angle_alpha   90.00
_cell.angle_beta   90.00
_cell.angle_gamma   90.00
#
_symmetry.space_group_name_H-M   'P 1'
#
loop_
_entity.id
_entity.type
_entity.pdbx_description
1 polymer ?
#
loop_
_entity_poly.entity_id
_entity_poly.type
_entity_poly.pdbx_seq_one_letter_code
_entity_poly.pdbx_strand_id
1 'polypeptide(L)'
;MASNAALGKLILAATFSAFFYYVFWVAVLPFIVIDARDESWIYSLFPPMKFAFLVPALFGVVLLGGLSAFSLYHLRDHLGIRFIRPQ
;
A
#
# COMPACT_ATOMS: atom_id res chain seq x y z
N MET A 1 -23.20 -22.67 10.95
CA MET A 1 -22.01 -22.07 11.59
C MET A 1 -20.68 -22.50 10.95
N ALA A 2 -20.52 -23.75 10.48
CA ALA A 2 -19.29 -24.23 9.82
C ALA A 2 -18.96 -23.58 8.46
N SER A 3 -19.97 -23.17 7.67
CA SER A 3 -19.78 -22.55 6.34
C SER A 3 -18.93 -21.26 6.38
N ASN A 4 -19.19 -20.38 7.36
CA ASN A 4 -18.44 -19.12 7.51
C ASN A 4 -16.99 -19.35 7.95
N ALA A 5 -16.70 -20.43 8.69
CA ALA A 5 -15.35 -20.73 9.16
C ALA A 5 -14.46 -21.23 8.01
N ALA A 6 -14.99 -22.07 7.12
CA ALA A 6 -14.27 -22.51 5.92
C ALA A 6 -14.02 -21.33 4.97
N LEU A 7 -15.03 -20.48 4.76
CA LEU A 7 -14.92 -19.28 3.94
C LEU A 7 -13.93 -18.28 4.54
N GLY A 8 -13.94 -18.08 5.87
CA GLY A 8 -12.97 -17.23 6.56
C GLY A 8 -11.54 -17.74 6.43
N LYS A 9 -11.31 -19.06 6.52
CA LYS A 9 -9.99 -19.66 6.28
C LYS A 9 -9.54 -19.47 4.82
N LEU A 10 -10.45 -19.59 3.86
CA LEU A 10 -10.17 -19.36 2.45
C LEU A 10 -9.75 -17.90 2.21
N ILE A 11 -10.52 -16.94 2.73
CA ILE A 11 -10.21 -15.51 2.65
C ILE A 11 -8.86 -15.23 3.29
N LEU A 12 -8.59 -15.80 4.46
CA LEU A 12 -7.32 -15.62 5.16
C LEU A 12 -6.16 -16.13 4.32
N ALA A 13 -6.27 -17.36 3.78
CA ALA A 13 -5.25 -17.95 2.91
C ALA A 13 -5.03 -17.13 1.64
N ALA A 14 -6.10 -16.67 0.99
CA ALA A 14 -6.04 -15.82 -0.20
C ALA A 14 -5.36 -14.48 0.11
N THR A 15 -5.71 -13.88 1.26
CA THR A 15 -5.14 -12.60 1.71
C THR A 15 -3.65 -12.73 1.99
N PHE A 16 -3.23 -13.79 2.71
CA PHE A 16 -1.80 -14.05 2.94
C PHE A 16 -1.06 -14.30 1.63
N SER A 17 -1.65 -15.08 0.71
CA SER A 17 -1.03 -15.35 -0.59
C SER A 17 -0.82 -14.06 -1.39
N ALA A 18 -1.84 -13.20 -1.46
CA ALA A 18 -1.75 -11.90 -2.11
C ALA A 18 -0.73 -10.97 -1.42
N PHE A 19 -0.70 -10.98 -0.08
CA PHE A 19 0.27 -10.21 0.71
C PHE A 19 1.70 -10.66 0.41
N PHE A 20 2.00 -11.96 0.48
CA PHE A 20 3.33 -12.47 0.17
C PHE A 20 3.72 -12.20 -1.28
N TYR A 21 2.81 -12.42 -2.24
CA TYR A 21 3.06 -12.10 -3.65
C TYR A 21 3.45 -10.63 -3.83
N TYR A 22 2.73 -9.72 -3.18
CA TYR A 22 3.02 -8.29 -3.22
C TYR A 22 4.36 -7.96 -2.55
N VAL A 23 4.66 -8.53 -1.38
CA VAL A 23 5.94 -8.32 -0.69
C VAL A 23 7.11 -8.85 -1.52
N PHE A 24 6.99 -10.03 -2.13
CA PHE A 24 8.03 -10.54 -3.03
C PHE A 24 8.23 -9.61 -4.23
N TRP A 25 7.15 -9.13 -4.83
CA TRP A 25 7.20 -8.20 -5.95
C TRP A 25 7.91 -6.89 -5.61
N VAL A 26 7.56 -6.26 -4.48
CA VAL A 26 8.05 -4.91 -4.14
C VAL A 26 9.40 -4.95 -3.41
N ALA A 27 9.60 -5.91 -2.51
CA ALA A 27 10.72 -5.91 -1.58
C ALA A 27 11.83 -6.89 -1.95
N VAL A 28 11.56 -7.93 -2.76
CA VAL A 28 12.56 -8.96 -3.08
C VAL A 28 13.00 -8.86 -4.54
N LEU A 29 12.05 -8.74 -5.48
CA LEU A 29 12.33 -8.69 -6.92
C LEU A 29 13.35 -7.60 -7.33
N PRO A 30 13.38 -6.37 -6.75
CA PRO A 30 14.38 -5.37 -7.11
C PRO A 30 15.82 -5.78 -6.78
N PHE A 31 16.00 -6.68 -5.82
CA PHE A 31 17.31 -7.14 -5.34
C PHE A 31 17.75 -8.47 -5.95
N ILE A 32 16.90 -9.09 -6.79
CA ILE A 32 17.28 -10.25 -7.61
C ILE A 32 18.16 -9.73 -8.76
N VAL A 33 19.44 -9.52 -8.47
CA VAL A 33 20.45 -9.02 -9.42
C VAL A 33 21.38 -10.15 -9.82
N ILE A 34 21.01 -11.02 -10.78
CA ILE A 34 21.99 -11.91 -11.41
C ILE A 34 21.66 -12.17 -12.90
N ASP A 35 22.43 -11.51 -13.77
CA ASP A 35 22.75 -11.75 -15.21
C ASP A 35 21.72 -11.88 -16.33
N ALA A 36 20.44 -12.18 -16.10
CA ALA A 36 19.50 -12.29 -17.23
C ALA A 36 18.83 -10.95 -17.52
N ARG A 37 19.56 -10.00 -18.12
CA ARG A 37 19.01 -8.68 -18.49
C ARG A 37 17.80 -8.73 -19.43
N ASP A 38 17.47 -9.86 -20.04
CA ASP A 38 16.29 -9.92 -20.92
C ASP A 38 15.46 -11.23 -20.91
N GLU A 39 15.80 -12.30 -20.15
CA GLU A 39 15.12 -13.62 -20.36
C GLU A 39 14.78 -14.46 -19.11
N SER A 40 14.80 -13.89 -17.90
CA SER A 40 14.35 -14.67 -16.74
C SER A 40 12.83 -14.73 -16.66
N TRP A 41 12.26 -15.93 -16.86
CA TRP A 41 10.84 -16.26 -16.74
C TRP A 41 10.18 -15.65 -15.48
N ILE A 42 10.95 -15.47 -14.41
CA ILE A 42 10.48 -14.89 -13.15
C ILE A 42 9.87 -13.49 -13.34
N TYR A 43 10.41 -12.66 -14.23
CA TYR A 43 9.92 -11.29 -14.45
C TYR A 43 8.57 -11.26 -15.18
N SER A 44 8.21 -12.32 -15.92
CA SER A 44 6.87 -12.45 -16.53
C SER A 44 5.78 -12.78 -15.52
N LEU A 45 6.14 -13.29 -14.33
CA LEU A 45 5.19 -13.60 -13.26
C LEU A 45 4.77 -12.36 -12.48
N PHE A 46 5.48 -11.25 -12.63
CA PHE A 46 5.27 -10.02 -11.86
C PHE A 46 4.93 -8.84 -12.76
N PRO A 47 4.08 -7.89 -12.31
CA PRO A 47 3.82 -6.69 -13.07
C PRO A 47 5.08 -5.81 -13.21
N PRO A 48 5.06 -4.82 -14.13
CA PRO A 48 6.19 -3.93 -14.34
C PRO A 48 6.61 -3.20 -13.06
N MET A 49 7.90 -3.24 -12.75
CA MET A 49 8.51 -2.70 -11.52
C MET A 49 8.21 -1.21 -11.28
N LYS A 50 7.99 -0.42 -12.35
CA LYS A 50 7.58 0.99 -12.25
C LYS A 50 6.30 1.22 -11.43
N PHE A 51 5.45 0.20 -11.31
CA PHE A 51 4.20 0.28 -10.53
C PHE A 51 4.33 -0.31 -9.11
N ALA A 52 5.44 -0.96 -8.79
CA ALA A 52 5.63 -1.65 -7.50
C ALA A 52 5.48 -0.72 -6.30
N PHE A 53 5.91 0.54 -6.43
CA PHE A 53 5.83 1.53 -5.35
C PHE A 53 4.56 2.39 -5.38
N LEU A 54 3.69 2.24 -6.38
CA LEU A 54 2.54 3.12 -6.54
C LEU A 54 1.57 2.99 -5.36
N VAL A 55 1.25 1.76 -4.97
CA VAL A 55 0.30 1.48 -3.88
C VAL A 55 0.80 2.02 -2.53
N PRO A 56 2.02 1.72 -2.06
CA PRO A 56 2.53 2.24 -0.79
C PRO A 56 2.75 3.75 -0.85
N ALA A 57 3.13 4.31 -2.00
CA ALA A 57 3.23 5.76 -2.16
C ALA A 57 1.88 6.45 -2.01
N LEU A 58 0.83 5.96 -2.68
CA LEU A 58 -0.52 6.49 -2.56
C LEU A 58 -1.05 6.35 -1.13
N PHE A 59 -0.86 5.19 -0.51
CA PHE A 59 -1.23 4.98 0.89
C PHE A 59 -0.51 5.96 1.82
N GLY A 60 0.81 6.13 1.65
CA GLY A 60 1.60 7.08 2.43
C GLY A 60 1.15 8.52 2.25
N VAL A 61 0.88 8.95 1.01
CA VAL A 61 0.38 10.31 0.72
C VAL A 61 -1.00 10.54 1.34
N VAL A 62 -1.92 9.59 1.22
CA VAL A 62 -3.26 9.70 1.82
C VAL A 62 -3.17 9.71 3.35
N LEU A 63 -2.36 8.84 3.94
CA LEU A 63 -2.18 8.75 5.39
C LEU A 63 -1.56 10.03 5.94
N LEU A 64 -0.43 10.47 5.39
CA LEU A 64 0.27 11.67 5.85
C LEU A 64 -0.53 12.94 5.56
N GLY A 65 -1.16 13.03 4.39
CA GLY A 65 -2.04 14.15 4.05
C GLY A 65 -3.26 14.21 4.97
N GLY A 66 -3.91 13.07 5.22
CA GLY A 66 -5.02 12.96 6.16
C GLY A 66 -4.62 13.33 7.58
N LEU A 67 -3.47 12.84 8.06
CA LEU A 67 -2.94 13.19 9.38
C LEU A 67 -2.61 14.68 9.47
N SER A 68 -2.00 15.25 8.44
CA SER A 68 -1.68 16.69 8.38
C SER A 68 -2.95 17.55 8.42
N ALA A 69 -3.98 17.18 7.66
CA ALA A 69 -5.26 17.87 7.66
C ALA A 69 -5.97 17.73 9.03
N PHE A 70 -5.95 16.55 9.62
CA PHE A 70 -6.49 16.29 10.95
C PHE A 70 -5.79 17.11 12.04
N SER A 71 -4.45 17.15 12.01
CA SER A 71 -3.64 17.96 12.92
C SER A 71 -3.94 19.43 12.73
N LEU A 72 -3.99 19.93 11.49
CA LEU A 72 -4.32 21.34 11.22
C LEU A 72 -5.72 21.69 11.72
N TYR A 73 -6.70 20.82 11.52
CA TYR A 73 -8.06 21.02 12.03
C TYR A 73 -8.10 21.12 13.56
N HIS A 74 -7.36 20.28 14.27
CA HIS A 74 -7.35 20.29 15.74
C HIS A 74 -6.51 21.43 16.31
N LEU A 75 -5.38 21.77 15.68
CA LEU A 75 -4.51 22.85 16.14
C LEU A 75 -4.96 24.24 15.66
N ARG A 76 -5.98 24.34 14.79
CA ARG A 76 -6.44 25.62 14.22
C ARG A 76 -6.71 26.68 15.29
N ASP A 77 -7.31 26.28 16.41
CA ASP A 77 -7.73 27.19 17.48
C ASP A 77 -6.51 27.68 18.31
N HIS A 78 -5.44 26.88 18.38
CA HIS A 78 -4.19 27.23 19.05
C HIS A 78 -3.21 27.98 18.15
N LEU A 79 -3.31 27.80 16.83
CA LEU A 79 -2.44 28.46 15.84
C LEU A 79 -2.94 29.86 15.44
N GLY A 80 -4.09 30.30 15.98
CA GLY A 80 -4.69 31.59 15.60
C GLY A 80 -5.14 31.66 14.13
N ILE A 81 -5.20 30.51 13.44
CA ILE A 81 -5.58 30.41 12.03
C ILE A 81 -7.12 30.46 11.96
N ARG A 82 -7.65 31.68 11.90
CA ARG A 82 -9.08 31.93 11.67
C ARG A 82 -9.39 31.70 10.18
N PHE A 83 -9.56 30.44 9.77
CA PHE A 83 -10.17 30.15 8.48
C PHE A 83 -11.52 30.87 8.44
N ILE A 84 -11.70 31.70 7.42
CA ILE A 84 -12.82 32.63 7.21
C ILE A 84 -14.13 31.93 7.56
N ARG A 85 -14.87 32.46 8.55
CA ARG A 85 -16.25 32.03 8.81
C ARG A 85 -17.09 32.42 7.59
N PRO A 86 -17.75 31.49 6.87
CA PRO A 86 -18.87 31.88 6.05
C PRO A 86 -19.98 32.32 7.02
N GLN A 87 -20.49 33.53 6.77
CA GLN A 87 -21.60 34.17 7.49
C GLN A 87 -22.90 33.41 7.19
#